data_AF-A0A945UNH4-F1
#
_entry.id   AF-A0A945UNH4-F1
#
_cell.length_a   1.000
_cell.length_b   1.000
_cell.length_c   1.000
_cell.angle_alpha   90.00
_cell.angle_beta   90.00
_cell.angle_gamma   90.00
#
_symmetry.space_group_name_H-M   'P 1'
#
loop_
_entity.id
_entity.type
_entity.pdbx_description
1 polymer ?
#
loop_
_entity_poly.entity_id
_entity_poly.type
_entity_poly.pdbx_seq_one_letter_code
_entity_poly.pdbx_strand_id
1 'polypeptide(L)' 'DNTRFSAGPGSRIELIKFAFDPATHEGEFLSKVNQGSLAVVSGDIAKHQPDAMKVQTPTSILGIRGTKFMIKVTP' A
#
# COMPACT_ATOMS: atom_id res chain seq x y z
N ASP A 1 1.12 10.21 6.11
CA ASP A 1 1.67 9.08 6.87
C ASP A 1 3.10 8.69 6.47
N ASN A 2 3.83 9.43 5.62
CA ASN A 2 5.20 9.07 5.22
C ASN A 2 5.38 7.71 4.50
N THR A 3 4.31 7.11 3.96
CA THR A 3 4.44 5.93 3.09
C THR A 3 5.11 6.33 1.77
N ARG A 4 6.06 5.52 1.29
CA ARG A 4 6.76 5.74 0.01
C ARG A 4 6.47 4.60 -0.98
N PHE A 5 6.14 4.98 -2.20
CA PHE A 5 5.91 4.08 -3.32
C PHE A 5 6.99 4.23 -4.40
N SER A 6 7.33 3.13 -5.06
CA SER A 6 8.14 3.13 -6.27
C SER A 6 7.54 2.14 -7.26
N ALA A 7 7.11 2.64 -8.40
CA ALA A 7 6.48 1.85 -9.45
C ALA A 7 7.48 1.50 -10.54
N GLY A 8 7.47 0.24 -10.98
CA GLY A 8 8.25 -0.18 -12.14
C GLY A 8 7.56 0.19 -13.47
N PRO A 9 8.27 0.09 -14.60
CA PRO A 9 7.71 0.33 -15.93
C PRO A 9 6.44 -0.48 -16.20
N GLY A 10 5.46 0.11 -16.89
CA GLY A 10 4.22 -0.57 -17.28
C GLY A 10 3.25 -0.86 -16.12
N SER A 11 3.54 -0.39 -14.90
CA SER A 11 2.67 -0.62 -13.75
C SER A 11 1.37 0.18 -13.84
N ARG A 12 0.26 -0.46 -13.46
CA ARG A 12 -1.04 0.20 -13.27
C ARG A 12 -1.46 0.07 -11.83
N ILE A 13 -1.41 1.18 -11.11
CA ILE A 13 -1.66 1.26 -9.66
C ILE A 13 -2.75 2.30 -9.43
N GLU A 14 -3.71 1.98 -8.57
CA GLU A 14 -4.80 2.85 -8.16
C GLU A 14 -4.75 3.03 -6.64
N LEU A 15 -4.86 4.27 -6.17
CA LEU A 15 -5.05 4.59 -4.76
C LEU A 15 -6.55 4.77 -4.53
N ILE A 16 -7.19 3.73 -3.99
CA ILE A 16 -8.65 3.67 -3.83
C ILE A 16 -9.08 4.45 -2.59
N LYS A 17 -8.33 4.32 -1.48
CA LYS A 17 -8.60 5.06 -0.25
C LYS A 17 -7.31 5.53 0.39
N PHE A 18 -7.36 6.78 0.87
CA PHE A 18 -6.34 7.35 1.71
C PHE A 18 -6.98 8.34 2.67
N ALA A 19 -6.90 8.03 3.96
CA ALA A 19 -7.26 8.90 5.06
C ALA A 19 -6.16 8.81 6.12
N PHE A 20 -5.73 9.95 6.66
CA PHE A 20 -4.66 10.01 7.65
C PHE A 20 -4.90 11.17 8.61
N ASP A 21 -4.98 10.86 9.90
CA ASP A 21 -4.94 11.85 10.96
C ASP A 21 -3.47 12.01 11.45
N PRO A 22 -2.83 13.17 11.25
CA PRO A 22 -1.45 13.37 11.68
C PRO A 22 -1.29 13.50 13.20
N ALA A 23 -2.34 13.78 13.97
CA ALA A 23 -2.28 13.90 15.42
C ALA A 23 -2.31 12.52 16.11
N THR A 24 -3.12 11.60 15.58
CA THR A 24 -3.28 10.24 16.13
C THR A 24 -2.50 9.17 15.36
N HIS A 25 -2.05 9.47 14.14
CA HIS A 25 -1.49 8.53 13.17
C HIS A 25 -2.45 7.41 12.71
N GLU A 26 -3.74 7.53 13.02
CA GLU A 26 -4.78 6.61 12.56
C GLU A 26 -5.20 6.94 11.11
N GLY A 27 -5.78 5.95 10.43
CA GLY A 27 -6.20 6.14 9.04
C GLY A 27 -6.60 4.87 8.31
N GLU A 28 -6.84 5.03 7.01
CA GLU A 28 -7.09 3.92 6.09
C GLU A 28 -6.25 4.12 4.84
N PHE A 29 -5.53 3.08 4.42
CA PHE A 29 -4.79 3.04 3.17
C PHE A 29 -5.22 1.83 2.36
N LEU A 30 -5.79 2.05 1.17
CA LEU A 30 -6.14 0.99 0.23
C LEU A 30 -5.64 1.35 -1.16
N SER A 31 -4.76 0.50 -1.69
CA SER A 31 -4.31 0.58 -3.08
C SER A 31 -4.62 -0.70 -3.84
N LYS A 32 -4.69 -0.62 -5.16
CA LYS A 32 -4.84 -1.76 -6.06
C LYS A 32 -3.77 -1.74 -7.15
N VAL A 33 -3.06 -2.84 -7.32
CA VAL A 33 -2.06 -3.05 -8.36
C VAL A 33 -2.63 -4.02 -9.38
N ASN A 34 -2.97 -3.54 -10.57
CA ASN A 34 -3.56 -4.36 -11.63
C ASN A 34 -2.51 -5.11 -12.45
N GLN A 35 -1.34 -4.50 -12.67
CA GLN A 35 -0.20 -5.10 -13.40
C GLN A 35 1.10 -4.36 -13.04
N GLY A 36 2.25 -4.99 -13.30
CA GLY A 36 3.58 -4.42 -13.15
C GLY A 36 4.21 -4.73 -11.80
N SER A 37 5.01 -3.80 -11.26
CA SER A 37 5.69 -3.98 -9.99
C SER A 37 5.63 -2.74 -9.12
N LEU A 38 5.43 -2.94 -7.82
CA LEU A 38 5.35 -1.89 -6.82
C LEU A 38 6.25 -2.23 -5.63
N ALA A 39 7.21 -1.36 -5.31
CA ALA A 39 7.94 -1.40 -4.06
C ALA A 39 7.35 -0.36 -3.09
N VAL A 40 7.22 -0.76 -1.83
CA VAL A 40 6.58 0.05 -0.79
C VAL A 40 7.45 0.07 0.46
N VAL A 41 7.60 1.25 1.04
CA VAL A 41 8.08 1.42 2.41
C VAL A 41 6.92 1.96 3.23
N SER A 42 6.41 1.13 4.15
CA SER A 42 5.22 1.44 4.95
C SER A 42 5.45 2.62 5.89
N GLY A 43 4.50 3.55 5.92
CA GLY A 43 4.46 4.72 6.77
C GLY A 43 3.77 4.50 8.11
N ASP A 44 3.29 5.60 8.69
CA ASP A 44 2.80 5.70 10.06
C ASP A 44 1.49 4.92 10.27
N ILE A 45 0.57 4.92 9.30
CA ILE A 45 -0.69 4.15 9.36
C ILE A 45 -0.42 2.66 9.63
N ALA A 46 0.45 2.04 8.82
CA ALA A 46 0.74 0.62 8.94
C ALA A 46 1.54 0.25 10.20
N LYS A 47 2.28 1.21 10.77
CA LYS A 47 3.02 1.03 12.03
C LYS A 47 2.10 1.18 13.25
N HIS A 48 1.15 2.11 13.19
CA HIS A 48 0.29 2.44 14.31
C HIS A 48 -0.94 1.53 14.39
N GLN A 49 -1.55 1.25 13.24
CA GLN A 49 -2.76 0.45 13.12
C GLN A 49 -2.52 -0.75 12.18
N PRO A 50 -2.23 -1.94 12.73
CA PRO A 50 -2.11 -3.16 11.93
C PRO A 50 -3.33 -3.37 11.04
N ASP A 51 -3.11 -3.81 9.81
CA ASP A 51 -4.16 -4.09 8.80
C ASP A 51 -4.93 -2.85 8.28
N ALA A 52 -4.62 -1.63 8.74
CA ALA A 52 -5.16 -0.40 8.17
C ALA A 52 -4.59 -0.05 6.79
N MET A 53 -3.43 -0.62 6.46
CA MET A 53 -2.83 -0.54 5.13
C MET A 53 -3.04 -1.85 4.37
N LYS A 54 -3.68 -1.76 3.20
CA LYS A 54 -3.97 -2.89 2.32
C LYS A 54 -3.55 -2.61 0.89
N VAL A 55 -3.05 -3.66 0.22
CA VAL A 55 -2.79 -3.67 -1.21
C VAL A 55 -3.58 -4.79 -1.87
N GLN A 56 -4.43 -4.44 -2.82
CA GLN A 56 -5.19 -5.38 -3.62
C GLN A 56 -4.45 -5.70 -4.91
N THR A 57 -4.56 -6.94 -5.35
CA THR A 57 -4.16 -7.44 -6.66
C THR A 57 -5.35 -8.21 -7.24
N PRO A 58 -5.37 -8.55 -8.54
CA PRO A 58 -6.48 -9.31 -9.12
C PRO A 58 -6.79 -10.62 -8.39
N THR A 59 -5.79 -11.25 -7.78
CA THR A 59 -5.90 -12.57 -7.16
C THR A 59 -5.87 -12.55 -5.64
N SER A 60 -5.50 -11.44 -5.00
CA SER A 60 -5.20 -11.43 -3.56
C SER A 60 -5.30 -10.05 -2.92
N ILE A 61 -5.56 -10.02 -1.61
CA ILE A 61 -5.47 -8.82 -0.76
C ILE A 61 -4.35 -9.03 0.25
N LEU A 62 -3.40 -8.10 0.30
CA LEU A 62 -2.28 -8.10 1.23
C LEU A 62 -2.57 -7.07 2.34
N GLY A 63 -2.65 -7.54 3.59
CA GLY A 63 -2.63 -6.69 4.78
C GLY A 63 -1.21 -6.39 5.22
N ILE A 64 -0.89 -5.11 5.43
CA ILE A 64 0.46 -4.65 5.75
C ILE A 64 0.52 -4.26 7.22
N ARG A 65 1.41 -4.90 7.98
CA ARG A 65 1.66 -4.67 9.42
C ARG A 65 3.04 -4.06 9.70
N GLY A 66 3.57 -3.35 8.72
CA GLY A 66 4.92 -2.79 8.74
C GLY A 66 5.95 -3.70 8.06
N THR A 67 6.64 -3.13 7.06
CA THR A 67 8.01 -3.42 6.59
C THR A 67 8.17 -2.83 5.17
N LYS A 68 9.33 -3.00 4.57
CA LYS A 68 9.57 -2.79 3.14
C LYS A 68 9.17 -4.04 2.38
N PHE A 69 8.37 -3.90 1.33
CA PHE A 69 7.95 -5.05 0.51
C PHE A 69 7.87 -4.68 -0.97
N MET A 70 7.86 -5.71 -1.81
CA MET A 70 7.68 -5.58 -3.25
C MET A 70 6.56 -6.51 -3.72
N ILE A 71 5.73 -6.01 -4.61
CA ILE A 71 4.67 -6.76 -5.28
C ILE A 71 4.98 -6.78 -6.77
N LYS A 72 4.82 -7.93 -7.41
CA LYS A 72 4.83 -8.07 -8.86
C LYS A 72 3.54 -8.76 -9.29
N VAL A 73 2.80 -8.13 -10.19
CA VAL A 73 1.56 -8.65 -10.79
C VAL A 73 1.82 -8.80 -12.28
N THR A 74 1.81 -10.04 -12.76
CA THR A 74 1.83 -10.34 -14.19
C THR A 74 0.40 -10.23 -14.74
N PRO A 75 0.23 -9.74 -15.98
CA PRO A 75 -1.06 -9.73 -16.67
C PRO A 75 -1.72 -11.11 -16.70
#